data_AF-A0A2V1DP53-F1
#
_entry.id   AF-A0A2V1DP53-F1
#
_cell.length_a   1.000
_cell.length_b   1.000
_cell.length_c   1.000
_cell.angle_alpha   90.00
_cell.angle_beta   90.00
_cell.angle_gamma   90.00
#
_symmetry.space_group_name_H-M   'P 1'
#
loop_
_entity.id
_entity.type
_entity.pdbx_description
1 polymer ?
#
loop_
_entity_poly.entity_id
_entity_poly.type
_entity_poly.pdbx_seq_one_letter_code
_entity_poly.pdbx_strand_id
1 'polypeptide(L)'
;MPTRLFALGVVSALLTPLVFCAPTPGDIVCRYEATTPAQVNYYTCTELSLKYFITVDKFFELNPSVDKDCETIKPNAVYCVKGWKQPPLANDGLCGLPHNNASCAGLDKQCCNSETWTCGNEE
;
A
#
# COMPACT_ATOMS: atom_id res chain seq x y z
N MET A 1 47.72 -10.46 -37.72
CA MET A 1 47.77 -10.99 -36.33
C MET A 1 47.94 -9.83 -35.37
N PRO A 2 47.21 -9.72 -34.25
CA PRO A 2 46.11 -10.55 -33.77
C PRO A 2 44.73 -9.86 -33.85
N THR A 3 43.74 -10.68 -34.18
CA THR A 3 42.31 -10.38 -34.19
C THR A 3 41.81 -10.35 -32.75
N ARG A 4 41.22 -9.24 -32.28
CA ARG A 4 40.49 -9.24 -31.01
C ARG A 4 39.10 -9.83 -31.24
N LEU A 5 38.96 -11.07 -30.81
CA LEU A 5 37.71 -11.82 -30.74
C LEU A 5 36.83 -11.15 -29.68
N PHE A 6 35.84 -10.36 -30.10
CA PHE A 6 34.76 -9.96 -29.19
C PHE A 6 33.84 -11.16 -29.03
N ALA A 7 33.90 -11.79 -27.86
CA ALA A 7 32.96 -12.81 -27.46
C ALA A 7 31.54 -12.25 -27.61
N LEU A 8 30.70 -12.99 -28.35
CA LEU A 8 29.25 -12.80 -28.39
C LEU A 8 28.72 -13.02 -26.97
N GLY A 9 28.64 -11.93 -26.20
CA GLY A 9 27.92 -11.92 -24.95
C GLY A 9 26.46 -12.20 -25.27
N VAL A 10 25.99 -13.37 -24.86
CA VAL A 10 24.57 -13.68 -24.79
C VAL A 10 23.91 -12.61 -23.93
N VAL A 11 23.16 -11.70 -24.56
CA VAL A 11 22.24 -10.82 -23.85
C VAL A 11 21.15 -11.72 -23.31
N SER A 12 21.33 -12.20 -22.08
CA SER A 12 20.27 -12.89 -21.36
C SER A 12 19.16 -11.86 -21.16
N ALA A 13 18.12 -11.96 -21.98
CA ALA A 13 16.87 -11.28 -21.72
C ALA A 13 16.35 -11.87 -20.41
N LEU A 14 16.66 -11.21 -19.29
CA LEU A 14 15.96 -11.43 -18.05
C LEU A 14 14.50 -11.13 -18.37
N LEU A 15 13.70 -12.19 -18.53
CA LEU A 15 12.26 -12.14 -18.34
C LEU A 15 12.05 -11.63 -16.92
N THR A 16 12.08 -10.31 -16.71
CA THR A 16 11.38 -9.72 -15.59
C THR A 16 9.94 -10.16 -15.79
N PRO A 17 9.39 -11.04 -14.94
CA PRO A 17 7.96 -11.27 -14.98
C PRO A 17 7.35 -9.89 -14.85
N LEU A 18 6.28 -9.61 -15.58
CA LEU A 18 5.38 -8.54 -15.17
C LEU A 18 4.81 -8.99 -13.82
N VAL A 19 5.57 -8.75 -12.75
CA VAL A 19 5.16 -8.90 -11.37
C VAL A 19 4.08 -7.84 -11.23
N PHE A 20 2.85 -8.24 -11.49
CA PHE A 20 1.71 -7.54 -10.92
C PHE A 20 1.89 -7.65 -9.42
N CYS A 21 2.49 -6.60 -8.85
CA CYS A 21 2.84 -6.48 -7.46
C CYS A 21 1.52 -6.38 -6.67
N ALA A 22 0.94 -7.53 -6.35
CA ALA A 22 -0.16 -7.57 -5.39
C ALA A 22 0.40 -7.02 -4.06
N PRO A 23 -0.31 -6.10 -3.39
CA PRO A 23 0.15 -5.54 -2.14
C PRO A 23 0.32 -6.65 -1.11
N THR A 24 1.44 -6.63 -0.41
CA THR A 24 1.75 -7.55 0.68
C THR A 24 1.14 -7.06 1.99
N PRO A 25 0.92 -7.94 2.98
CA PRO A 25 0.41 -7.53 4.28
C PRO A 25 1.30 -6.46 4.91
N GLY A 26 0.69 -5.32 5.24
CA GLY A 26 1.36 -4.16 5.80
C GLY A 26 1.63 -3.02 4.82
N ASP A 27 1.56 -3.27 3.50
CA ASP A 27 1.69 -2.24 2.49
C ASP A 27 0.53 -1.24 2.57
N ILE A 28 0.80 0.02 2.26
CA ILE A 28 -0.26 1.01 2.09
C ILE A 28 -0.81 0.92 0.67
N VAL A 29 -2.06 0.47 0.55
CA VAL A 29 -2.80 0.52 -0.71
C VAL A 29 -3.44 1.90 -0.83
N CYS A 30 -2.84 2.75 -1.67
CA CYS A 30 -3.39 4.07 -1.92
C CYS A 30 -4.43 4.05 -3.06
N ARG A 31 -5.62 4.58 -2.77
CA ARG A 31 -6.72 4.71 -3.73
C ARG A 31 -6.90 6.14 -4.23
N TYR A 32 -6.53 7.12 -3.43
CA TYR A 32 -6.59 8.53 -3.81
C TYR A 32 -5.47 9.31 -3.17
N GLU A 33 -4.82 10.13 -3.99
CA GLU A 33 -3.64 10.90 -3.66
C GLU A 33 -3.94 12.40 -3.71
N ALA A 34 -3.18 13.17 -2.93
CA ALA A 34 -3.20 14.62 -2.96
C ALA A 34 -1.79 15.15 -3.09
N THR A 35 -1.63 16.20 -3.90
CA THR A 35 -0.36 16.93 -4.02
C THR A 35 -0.37 18.14 -3.11
N THR A 36 0.63 18.27 -2.26
CA THR A 36 0.85 19.49 -1.46
C THR A 36 1.21 20.68 -2.35
N PRO A 37 0.84 21.91 -1.95
CA PRO A 37 1.28 23.12 -2.64
C PRO A 37 2.79 23.37 -2.49
N ALA A 38 3.28 24.43 -3.15
CA ALA A 38 4.70 24.82 -3.12
C ALA A 38 5.17 25.35 -1.75
N GLN A 39 4.25 25.75 -0.88
CA GLN A 39 4.53 26.16 0.49
C GLN A 39 3.82 25.23 1.45
N VAL A 40 4.55 24.67 2.39
CA VAL A 40 4.02 23.77 3.42
C VAL A 40 4.49 24.23 4.79
N ASN A 41 3.76 23.88 5.82
CA ASN A 41 4.11 24.11 7.21
C ASN A 41 3.50 23.00 8.08
N TYR A 42 3.69 23.07 9.40
CA TYR A 42 3.18 22.05 10.32
C TYR A 42 1.64 21.87 10.29
N TYR A 43 0.87 22.86 9.81
CA TYR A 43 -0.59 22.73 9.63
C TYR A 43 -0.98 21.94 8.39
N THR A 44 -0.09 21.78 7.40
CA THR A 44 -0.43 21.18 6.10
C THR A 44 -1.04 19.77 6.23
N CYS A 45 -0.53 18.93 7.14
CA CYS A 45 -1.12 17.60 7.39
C CYS A 45 -2.58 17.70 7.89
N THR A 46 -2.87 18.66 8.78
CA THR A 46 -4.22 18.90 9.29
C THR A 46 -5.13 19.45 8.20
N GLU A 47 -4.65 20.41 7.40
CA GLU A 47 -5.41 20.99 6.28
C GLU A 47 -5.77 19.95 5.22
N LEU A 48 -4.82 19.07 4.84
CA LEU A 48 -5.09 17.94 3.94
C LEU A 48 -6.11 16.98 4.56
N SER A 49 -5.94 16.64 5.83
CA SER A 49 -6.85 15.74 6.54
C SER A 49 -8.29 16.26 6.54
N LEU A 50 -8.47 17.55 6.85
CA LEU A 50 -9.78 18.22 6.81
C LEU A 50 -10.35 18.26 5.39
N LYS A 51 -9.53 18.63 4.38
CA LYS A 51 -9.95 18.73 2.98
C LYS A 51 -10.48 17.41 2.43
N TYR A 52 -9.89 16.29 2.85
CA TYR A 52 -10.26 14.94 2.39
C TYR A 52 -11.11 14.16 3.39
N PHE A 53 -11.59 14.82 4.45
CA PHE A 53 -12.48 14.25 5.46
C PHE A 53 -11.91 12.98 6.13
N ILE A 54 -10.62 13.00 6.47
CA ILE A 54 -9.94 11.96 7.24
C ILE A 54 -9.41 12.53 8.55
N THR A 55 -9.15 11.67 9.53
CA THR A 55 -8.43 12.08 10.74
C THR A 55 -6.95 12.29 10.43
N VAL A 56 -6.27 13.13 11.21
CA VAL A 56 -4.82 13.34 11.07
C VAL A 56 -4.05 12.05 11.35
N ASP A 57 -4.50 11.26 12.33
CA ASP A 57 -3.94 9.93 12.59
C ASP A 57 -4.04 9.01 11.38
N LYS A 58 -5.17 9.06 10.65
CA LYS A 58 -5.32 8.28 9.41
C LYS A 58 -4.38 8.77 8.32
N PHE A 59 -4.16 10.09 8.21
CA PHE A 59 -3.17 10.64 7.28
C PHE A 59 -1.77 10.10 7.57
N PHE A 60 -1.35 10.08 8.84
CA PHE A 60 -0.05 9.50 9.21
C PHE A 60 0.03 7.99 9.01
N GLU A 61 -1.06 7.25 9.26
CA GLU A 61 -1.14 5.81 8.96
C GLU A 61 -0.91 5.53 7.47
N LEU A 62 -1.50 6.35 6.60
CA LEU A 62 -1.37 6.23 5.15
C LEU A 62 -0.04 6.77 4.61
N ASN A 63 0.69 7.56 5.39
CA ASN A 63 1.94 8.21 4.98
C ASN A 63 3.00 8.05 6.07
N PRO A 64 3.50 6.82 6.32
CA PRO A 64 4.40 6.52 7.44
C PRO A 64 5.78 7.19 7.33
N SER A 65 6.09 7.83 6.21
CA SER A 65 7.30 8.65 6.02
C SER A 65 7.13 10.09 6.52
N VAL A 66 5.93 10.49 6.91
CA VAL A 66 5.63 11.79 7.50
C VAL A 66 5.59 11.64 9.02
N ASP A 67 6.37 12.44 9.72
CA ASP A 67 6.43 12.44 11.17
C ASP A 67 5.14 13.01 11.76
N LYS A 68 4.81 12.60 12.99
CA LYS A 68 3.54 12.95 13.64
C LYS A 68 3.38 14.44 13.95
N ASP A 69 4.48 15.19 13.98
CA ASP A 69 4.52 16.65 14.09
C ASP A 69 4.44 17.36 12.72
N CYS A 70 4.33 16.59 11.62
CA CYS A 70 4.28 17.05 10.24
C CYS A 70 5.57 17.74 9.74
N GLU A 71 6.71 17.63 10.45
CA GLU A 71 7.93 18.35 10.07
C GLU A 71 8.57 17.84 8.77
N THR A 72 8.38 16.57 8.44
CA THR A 72 8.94 15.94 7.22
C THR A 72 8.05 16.03 5.99
N ILE A 73 6.92 16.76 6.07
CA ILE A 73 6.08 17.03 4.89
C ILE A 73 6.86 17.88 3.89
N LYS A 74 6.74 17.54 2.61
CA LYS A 74 7.49 18.20 1.53
C LYS A 74 6.55 18.98 0.63
N PRO A 75 6.95 20.16 0.13
CA PRO A 75 6.17 20.88 -0.87
C PRO A 75 6.19 20.13 -2.20
N ASN A 76 5.13 20.29 -2.99
CA ASN A 76 4.95 19.63 -4.30
C ASN A 76 5.12 18.09 -4.28
N ALA A 77 4.91 17.45 -3.13
CA ALA A 77 4.95 15.99 -2.98
C ALA A 77 3.54 15.39 -2.96
N VAL A 78 3.47 14.10 -3.26
CA VAL A 78 2.23 13.31 -3.34
C VAL A 78 2.07 12.51 -2.06
N TYR A 79 0.88 12.58 -1.46
CA TYR A 79 0.52 11.86 -0.24
C TYR A 79 -0.81 11.14 -0.39
N CYS A 80 -0.92 10.00 0.24
CA CYS A 80 -2.15 9.22 0.22
C CYS A 80 -3.18 9.81 1.18
N VAL A 81 -4.38 10.10 0.67
CA VAL A 81 -5.49 10.66 1.47
C VAL A 81 -6.74 9.78 1.45
N LYS A 82 -6.71 8.67 0.69
CA LYS A 82 -7.67 7.59 0.79
C LYS A 82 -6.97 6.28 0.49
N GLY A 83 -7.01 5.35 1.43
CA GLY A 83 -6.36 4.06 1.29
C GLY A 83 -6.53 3.23 2.55
N TRP A 84 -5.83 2.11 2.60
CA TRP A 84 -5.78 1.25 3.78
C TRP A 84 -4.43 0.55 3.85
N LYS A 85 -4.07 0.12 5.06
CA LYS A 85 -2.98 -0.83 5.26
C LYS A 85 -3.49 -2.22 4.90
N GLN A 86 -2.79 -2.90 4.00
CA GLN A 86 -3.18 -4.21 3.51
C GLN A 86 -3.17 -5.22 4.67
N PRO A 87 -4.31 -5.87 4.99
CA PRO A 87 -4.34 -6.92 5.99
C PRO A 87 -3.63 -8.19 5.48
N PRO A 88 -3.28 -9.12 6.39
CA PRO A 88 -2.94 -10.49 6.00
C PRO A 88 -4.05 -11.11 5.14
N LEU A 89 -3.67 -11.94 4.16
CA LEU A 89 -4.66 -12.74 3.42
C LEU A 89 -4.96 -14.03 4.19
N ALA A 90 -6.24 -14.40 4.25
CA ALA A 90 -6.76 -15.59 4.91
C ALA A 90 -6.52 -16.86 4.07
N ASN A 91 -5.26 -17.19 3.78
CA ASN A 91 -4.90 -18.34 2.93
C ASN A 91 -5.27 -19.70 3.54
N ASP A 92 -5.46 -19.77 4.86
CA ASP A 92 -5.96 -20.92 5.61
C ASP A 92 -7.49 -20.93 5.75
N GLY A 93 -8.17 -19.94 5.17
CA GLY A 93 -9.61 -19.75 5.25
C GLY A 93 -10.11 -19.12 6.55
N LEU A 94 -9.22 -18.70 7.46
CA LEU A 94 -9.58 -18.08 8.73
C LEU A 94 -9.38 -16.56 8.68
N CYS A 95 -10.36 -15.80 9.16
CA CYS A 95 -10.45 -14.37 8.90
C CYS A 95 -10.91 -13.55 10.10
N GLY A 96 -10.77 -12.22 9.99
CA GLY A 96 -11.27 -11.28 10.99
C GLY A 96 -10.40 -11.12 12.23
N LEU A 97 -10.96 -10.52 13.29
CA LEU A 97 -10.23 -10.06 14.47
C LEU A 97 -9.40 -11.16 15.17
N PRO A 98 -9.92 -12.37 15.41
CA PRO A 98 -9.13 -13.43 16.05
C PRO A 98 -7.91 -13.87 15.22
N HIS A 99 -7.93 -13.62 13.91
CA HIS A 99 -6.93 -14.04 12.95
C HIS A 99 -6.12 -12.84 12.43
N ASN A 100 -5.72 -11.92 13.32
CA ASN A 100 -4.91 -10.75 12.99
C ASN A 100 -5.53 -9.86 11.89
N ASN A 101 -6.86 -9.71 11.92
CA ASN A 101 -7.63 -9.03 10.89
C ASN A 101 -7.40 -9.57 9.48
N ALA A 102 -7.10 -10.87 9.34
CA ALA A 102 -6.92 -11.49 8.04
C ALA A 102 -8.17 -11.30 7.17
N SER A 103 -7.96 -10.98 5.90
CA SER A 103 -9.00 -10.67 4.94
C SER A 103 -9.15 -11.78 3.92
N CYS A 104 -10.41 -12.07 3.59
CA CYS A 104 -10.79 -12.95 2.48
C CYS A 104 -10.79 -12.21 1.13
N ALA A 105 -10.62 -10.89 1.14
CA ALA A 105 -10.65 -10.08 -0.06
C ALA A 105 -9.53 -10.47 -1.04
N GLY A 106 -9.91 -10.87 -2.24
CA GLY A 106 -9.00 -11.37 -3.28
C GLY A 106 -8.88 -12.90 -3.37
N LEU A 107 -9.59 -13.67 -2.54
CA LEU A 107 -9.64 -15.15 -2.60
C LEU A 107 -10.94 -15.67 -3.28
N ASP A 108 -11.08 -16.97 -3.47
CA ASP A 108 -12.30 -17.55 -4.09
C ASP A 108 -13.58 -17.27 -3.28
N LYS A 109 -13.43 -17.07 -1.96
CA LYS A 109 -14.48 -16.72 -1.00
C LYS A 109 -14.13 -15.37 -0.40
N GLN A 110 -14.97 -14.35 -0.63
CA GLN A 110 -14.62 -12.94 -0.38
C GLN A 110 -15.16 -12.42 0.96
N CYS A 111 -16.19 -13.06 1.52
CA CYS A 111 -16.81 -12.65 2.77
C CYS A 111 -16.12 -13.32 3.94
N CYS A 112 -15.97 -12.59 5.05
CA CYS A 112 -15.54 -13.15 6.32
C CYS A 112 -16.76 -13.31 7.21
N ASN A 113 -17.14 -14.54 7.55
CA ASN A 113 -18.29 -14.75 8.42
C ASN A 113 -17.96 -14.37 9.86
N SER A 114 -18.78 -13.52 10.48
CA SER A 114 -18.51 -12.98 11.82
C SER A 114 -18.80 -13.94 12.98
N GLU A 115 -19.55 -15.01 12.73
CA GLU A 115 -19.86 -16.05 13.74
C GLU A 115 -18.80 -17.15 13.75
N THR A 116 -18.39 -17.60 12.56
CA THR A 116 -17.47 -18.74 12.39
C THR A 116 -16.02 -18.31 12.17
N TRP A 117 -15.77 -17.04 11.84
CA TRP A 117 -14.45 -16.51 11.47
C TRP A 117 -13.80 -17.22 10.29
N THR A 118 -14.62 -17.71 9.35
CA THR A 118 -14.17 -18.41 8.15
C THR A 118 -14.55 -17.66 6.88
N CYS A 119 -13.69 -17.72 5.87
CA CYS A 119 -13.99 -17.20 4.55
C CYS A 119 -15.14 -17.99 3.90
N GLY A 120 -16.14 -17.25 3.41
CA GLY A 120 -17.33 -17.80 2.80
C GLY A 120 -17.91 -16.87 1.73
N ASN A 121 -19.09 -17.23 1.25
CA ASN A 121 -19.91 -16.36 0.40
C ASN A 121 -20.94 -15.57 1.22
N GLU A 122 -21.02 -15.84 2.51
CA GLU A 122 -21.99 -15.27 3.45
C GLU A 122 -21.19 -14.63 4.59
N GLU A 123 -21.69 -13.51 5.09
CA GLU A 123 -21.10 -12.70 6.18
C GLU A 123 -21.50 -13.19 7.58
#